data_AF-A0A7S3M708-F1
#
_entry.id   AF-A0A7S3M708-F1
#
_cell.length_a   1.000
_cell.length_b   1.000
_cell.length_c   1.000
_cell.angle_alpha   90.00
_cell.angle_beta   90.00
_cell.angle_gamma   90.00
#
_symmetry.space_group_name_H-M   'P 1'
#
loop_
_entity.id
_entity.type
_entity.pdbx_description
1 polymer ?
#
loop_
_entity_poly.entity_id
_entity_poly.type
_entity_poly.pdbx_seq_one_letter_code
_entity_poly.pdbx_strand_id
1 'polypeptide(L)'
;ANTLGGPLAATLGTLNGGTLGGGATNKKMSKAFGNAWRGAAAYHYYMLALKQFYDGALDAAMKTAIKLCEYDDVLNPRYIYSLLCLAALKNKFFGICSKAFVKLETLPSVSEADRDAIQTLAVQIFIKNSPSDPATLPEPYIKCLEVGRSYKACVISGRAIQESPSHMCKTCRHLMLEHELDNGKWVHCPLCHSPLILSSLGK
;
A
#
# COMPACT_ATOMS: atom_id res chain seq x y z
N ALA A 1 2.04 47.42 -52.48
CA ALA A 1 2.20 48.11 -51.18
C ALA A 1 2.33 47.03 -50.12
N ASN A 2 3.49 46.88 -49.47
CA ASN A 2 4.00 47.75 -48.39
C ASN A 2 3.13 47.58 -47.12
N THR A 3 3.68 47.27 -45.94
CA THR A 3 5.10 47.04 -45.56
C THR A 3 5.14 46.38 -44.17
N LEU A 4 6.19 45.59 -43.93
CA LEU A 4 7.04 45.54 -42.71
C LEU A 4 6.43 45.87 -41.32
N GLY A 5 6.78 45.04 -40.33
CA GLY A 5 7.22 45.60 -39.03
C GLY A 5 6.60 45.04 -37.75
N GLY A 6 7.02 43.85 -37.33
CA GLY A 6 7.49 43.73 -35.93
C GLY A 6 8.95 44.22 -35.90
N PRO A 7 9.32 45.16 -35.02
CA PRO A 7 9.96 44.86 -33.73
C PRO A 7 9.47 45.84 -32.62
N LEU A 8 10.00 46.02 -31.40
CA LEU A 8 11.19 45.56 -30.62
C LEU A 8 10.67 44.97 -29.27
N ALA A 9 11.38 44.20 -28.42
CA ALA A 9 12.79 44.03 -28.05
C ALA A 9 13.41 45.10 -27.10
N ALA A 10 13.29 44.89 -25.79
CA ALA A 10 14.29 45.24 -24.74
C ALA A 10 13.79 44.83 -23.32
N THR A 11 14.60 44.45 -22.32
CA THR A 11 16.00 43.99 -22.24
C THR A 11 16.31 43.49 -20.80
N LEU A 12 16.96 42.32 -20.65
CA LEU A 12 17.71 41.82 -19.45
C LEU A 12 16.95 41.70 -18.09
N GLY A 13 17.38 40.88 -17.13
CA GLY A 13 18.71 40.30 -16.93
C GLY A 13 18.79 38.77 -16.77
N THR A 14 19.68 38.21 -17.57
CA THR A 14 20.31 36.89 -17.43
C THR A 14 20.95 36.69 -16.05
N LEU A 15 20.76 35.52 -15.44
CA LEU A 15 21.83 34.81 -14.74
C LEU A 15 21.81 33.33 -15.12
N ASN A 16 22.54 33.01 -16.20
CA ASN A 16 22.79 31.65 -16.63
C ASN A 16 23.89 31.06 -15.72
N GLY A 17 23.48 30.49 -14.59
CA GLY A 17 24.38 29.86 -13.62
C GLY A 17 24.72 28.42 -13.98
N GLY A 18 25.65 28.23 -14.93
CA GLY A 18 26.48 27.02 -15.06
C GLY A 18 25.79 25.67 -15.28
N THR A 19 25.90 25.13 -16.49
CA THR A 19 25.63 23.73 -16.78
C THR A 19 26.57 22.81 -15.99
N LEU A 20 26.08 22.20 -14.91
CA LEU A 20 26.74 21.06 -14.24
C LEU A 20 25.81 19.85 -14.27
N GLY A 21 26.35 18.68 -14.57
CA GLY A 21 25.62 17.45 -14.92
C GLY A 21 24.86 16.74 -13.78
N GLY A 22 24.06 17.47 -12.99
CA GLY A 22 23.33 16.95 -11.82
C GLY A 22 21.99 16.27 -12.10
N GLY A 23 21.46 16.35 -13.34
CA GLY A 23 20.12 15.81 -13.65
C GLY A 23 20.00 14.29 -13.45
N ALA A 24 21.05 13.53 -13.77
CA ALA A 24 21.07 12.08 -13.60
C ALA A 24 21.27 11.64 -12.14
N THR A 25 22.10 12.36 -11.37
CA THR A 25 22.37 12.02 -9.97
C THR A 25 21.17 12.34 -9.10
N ASN A 26 20.53 13.49 -9.28
CA ASN A 26 19.34 13.87 -8.51
C ASN A 26 18.13 12.95 -8.81
N LYS A 27 17.97 12.51 -10.08
CA LYS A 27 16.94 11.53 -10.48
C LYS A 27 17.23 10.10 -9.99
N LYS A 28 18.49 9.69 -9.89
CA LYS A 28 18.88 8.42 -9.26
C LYS A 28 18.65 8.47 -7.73
N MET A 29 19.00 9.58 -7.09
CA MET A 29 18.83 9.77 -5.65
C MET A 29 17.35 9.83 -5.26
N SER A 30 16.50 10.55 -5.99
CA SER A 30 15.05 10.55 -5.74
C SER A 30 14.40 9.18 -5.95
N LYS A 31 14.88 8.39 -6.91
CA LYS A 31 14.46 6.98 -7.07
C LYS A 31 14.92 6.12 -5.88
N ALA A 32 16.15 6.30 -5.39
CA ALA A 32 16.66 5.57 -4.23
C ALA A 32 15.87 5.90 -2.94
N PHE A 33 15.55 7.17 -2.69
CA PHE A 33 14.70 7.58 -1.57
C PHE A 33 13.25 7.07 -1.71
N GLY A 34 12.68 7.06 -2.92
CA GLY A 34 11.38 6.44 -3.18
C GLY A 34 11.37 4.94 -2.85
N ASN A 35 12.42 4.22 -3.22
CA ASN A 35 12.58 2.80 -2.89
C ASN A 35 12.69 2.55 -1.38
N ALA A 36 13.42 3.41 -0.64
CA ALA A 36 13.55 3.28 0.81
C ALA A 36 12.19 3.36 1.54
N TRP A 37 11.34 4.34 1.17
CA TRP A 37 9.99 4.44 1.74
C TRP A 37 9.09 3.28 1.36
N ARG A 38 9.26 2.70 0.17
CA ARG A 38 8.51 1.51 -0.24
C ARG A 38 8.86 0.29 0.61
N GLY A 39 10.14 0.07 0.88
CA GLY A 39 10.60 -0.98 1.79
C GLY A 39 10.05 -0.80 3.21
N ALA A 40 10.15 0.41 3.76
CA ALA A 40 9.57 0.74 5.07
C ALA A 40 8.05 0.51 5.12
N ALA A 41 7.33 0.90 4.07
CA ALA A 41 5.88 0.72 3.99
C ALA A 41 5.45 -0.75 3.97
N ALA A 42 6.20 -1.62 3.27
CA ALA A 42 5.93 -3.05 3.25
C ALA A 42 5.95 -3.66 4.66
N TYR A 43 7.02 -3.43 5.42
CA TYR A 43 7.15 -3.92 6.80
C TYR A 43 6.16 -3.24 7.75
N HIS A 44 5.88 -1.94 7.56
CA HIS A 44 4.87 -1.22 8.33
C HIS A 44 3.49 -1.86 8.19
N TYR A 45 3.01 -2.08 6.97
CA TYR A 45 1.72 -2.75 6.74
C TYR A 45 1.73 -4.20 7.21
N TYR A 46 2.88 -4.90 7.17
CA TYR A 46 3.00 -6.27 7.66
C TYR A 46 2.82 -6.34 9.18
N MET A 47 3.53 -5.48 9.92
CA MET A 47 3.37 -5.34 11.37
C MET A 47 1.97 -4.86 11.75
N LEU A 48 1.38 -3.94 10.98
CA LEU A 48 0.02 -3.46 11.21
C LEU A 48 -1.03 -4.57 11.02
N ALA A 49 -0.93 -5.36 9.95
CA ALA A 49 -1.82 -6.50 9.70
C ALA A 49 -1.71 -7.57 10.80
N LEU A 50 -0.48 -7.90 11.22
CA LEU A 50 -0.25 -8.80 12.36
C LEU A 50 -0.86 -8.25 13.66
N LYS A 51 -0.62 -6.97 13.97
CA LYS A 51 -1.21 -6.32 15.15
C LYS A 51 -2.75 -6.39 15.11
N GLN A 52 -3.36 -6.00 14.00
CA GLN A 52 -4.81 -6.06 13.82
C GLN A 52 -5.36 -7.49 13.96
N PHE A 53 -4.62 -8.51 13.49
CA PHE A 53 -5.00 -9.91 13.63
C PHE A 53 -4.98 -10.37 15.09
N TYR A 54 -3.92 -10.06 15.84
CA TYR A 54 -3.80 -10.40 17.27
C TYR A 54 -4.75 -9.58 18.16
N ASP A 55 -5.03 -8.32 17.81
CA ASP A 55 -6.03 -7.48 18.48
C ASP A 55 -7.49 -7.91 18.17
N GLY A 56 -7.69 -8.93 17.32
CA GLY A 56 -9.03 -9.43 16.94
C GLY A 56 -9.78 -8.56 15.92
N ALA A 57 -9.15 -7.53 15.36
CA ALA A 57 -9.69 -6.66 14.32
C ALA A 57 -9.61 -7.31 12.93
N LEU A 58 -10.24 -8.48 12.77
CA LEU A 58 -10.05 -9.40 11.64
C LEU A 58 -10.34 -8.80 10.26
N ASP A 59 -11.39 -7.99 10.13
CA ASP A 59 -11.72 -7.28 8.88
C ASP A 59 -10.65 -6.26 8.48
N ALA A 60 -10.11 -5.52 9.45
CA ALA A 60 -9.00 -4.61 9.22
C ALA A 60 -7.73 -5.39 8.87
N ALA A 61 -7.41 -6.45 9.63
CA ALA A 61 -6.26 -7.32 9.38
C ALA A 61 -6.28 -7.91 7.96
N MET A 62 -7.43 -8.40 7.50
CA MET A 62 -7.62 -8.91 6.15
C MET A 62 -7.40 -7.82 5.09
N LYS A 63 -8.00 -6.64 5.27
CA LYS A 63 -7.85 -5.51 4.33
C LYS A 63 -6.41 -4.98 4.27
N THR A 64 -5.70 -4.95 5.39
CA THR A 64 -4.27 -4.62 5.45
C THR A 64 -3.41 -5.76 4.88
N ALA A 65 -3.79 -7.02 5.05
CA ALA A 65 -3.08 -8.13 4.41
C ALA A 65 -3.24 -8.13 2.88
N ILE A 66 -4.38 -7.69 2.35
CA ILE A 66 -4.56 -7.45 0.90
C ILE A 66 -3.61 -6.36 0.39
N LYS A 67 -3.36 -5.30 1.18
CA LYS A 67 -2.36 -4.25 0.83
C LYS A 67 -0.97 -4.84 0.61
N LEU A 68 -0.62 -5.93 1.30
CA LEU A 68 0.68 -6.58 1.16
C LEU A 68 0.90 -7.26 -0.20
N CYS A 69 -0.16 -7.56 -0.94
CA CYS A 69 -0.06 -8.17 -2.28
C CYS A 69 0.64 -7.25 -3.31
N GLU A 70 0.78 -5.94 -3.05
CA GLU A 70 1.58 -5.05 -3.91
C GLU A 70 3.09 -5.10 -3.59
N TYR A 71 3.51 -5.75 -2.50
CA TYR A 71 4.88 -5.77 -1.96
C TYR A 71 5.54 -7.17 -2.03
N ASP A 72 5.11 -8.01 -2.96
CA ASP A 72 5.64 -9.36 -3.20
C ASP A 72 7.10 -9.39 -3.74
N ASP A 73 7.59 -8.24 -4.19
CA ASP A 73 8.97 -7.94 -4.56
C ASP A 73 9.88 -7.56 -3.36
N VAL A 74 9.31 -7.29 -2.18
CA VAL A 74 10.03 -6.88 -0.96
C VAL A 74 9.86 -7.88 0.18
N LEU A 75 8.65 -8.41 0.35
CA LEU A 75 8.32 -9.42 1.37
C LEU A 75 8.18 -10.79 0.70
N ASN A 76 8.53 -11.85 1.43
CA ASN A 76 8.31 -13.21 0.93
C ASN A 76 6.82 -13.44 0.65
N PRO A 77 6.41 -13.76 -0.60
CA PRO A 77 5.00 -13.94 -0.96
C PRO A 77 4.30 -15.02 -0.12
N ARG A 78 5.04 -16.05 0.33
CA ARG A 78 4.50 -17.10 1.21
C ARG A 78 4.00 -16.54 2.54
N TYR A 79 4.67 -15.52 3.10
CA TYR A 79 4.21 -14.88 4.34
C TYR A 79 3.02 -13.95 4.10
N ILE A 80 3.02 -13.23 2.97
CA ILE A 80 1.90 -12.36 2.56
C ILE A 80 0.61 -13.16 2.44
N TYR A 81 0.61 -14.20 1.59
CA TYR A 81 -0.60 -14.97 1.34
C TYR A 81 -0.99 -15.88 2.52
N SER A 82 -0.03 -16.35 3.34
CA SER A 82 -0.34 -17.05 4.60
C SER A 82 -1.07 -16.15 5.60
N LEU A 83 -0.61 -14.91 5.80
CA LEU A 83 -1.27 -13.95 6.69
C LEU A 83 -2.66 -13.57 6.17
N LEU A 84 -2.79 -13.33 4.86
CA LEU A 84 -4.08 -13.06 4.23
C LEU A 84 -5.05 -14.24 4.39
N CYS A 85 -4.60 -15.47 4.15
CA CYS A 85 -5.37 -16.68 4.33
C CYS A 85 -5.89 -16.80 5.77
N LEU A 86 -5.02 -16.65 6.78
CA LEU A 86 -5.41 -16.71 8.18
C LEU A 86 -6.41 -15.62 8.57
N ALA A 87 -6.19 -14.37 8.13
CA ALA A 87 -7.09 -13.26 8.39
C ALA A 87 -8.46 -13.47 7.73
N ALA A 88 -8.50 -13.84 6.44
CA ALA A 88 -9.73 -14.09 5.71
C ALA A 88 -10.52 -15.28 6.26
N LEU A 89 -9.84 -16.37 6.62
CA LEU A 89 -10.44 -17.56 7.26
C LEU A 89 -11.10 -17.21 8.59
N LYS A 90 -10.41 -16.45 9.46
CA LYS A 90 -10.98 -16.01 10.74
C LYS A 90 -12.12 -14.99 10.54
N ASN A 91 -12.02 -14.12 9.54
CA ASN A 91 -13.06 -13.14 9.19
C ASN A 91 -14.26 -13.76 8.44
N LYS A 92 -14.24 -15.06 8.11
CA LYS A 92 -15.25 -15.79 7.33
C LYS A 92 -15.43 -15.30 5.88
N PHE A 93 -14.40 -14.68 5.29
CA PHE A 93 -14.34 -14.35 3.87
C PHE A 93 -13.69 -15.52 3.12
N PHE A 94 -14.47 -16.56 2.86
CA PHE A 94 -13.96 -17.81 2.30
C PHE A 94 -13.60 -17.71 0.81
N GLY A 95 -14.19 -16.77 0.07
CA GLY A 95 -13.80 -16.47 -1.31
C GLY A 95 -12.43 -15.81 -1.37
N ILE A 96 -12.16 -14.81 -0.53
CA ILE A 96 -10.82 -14.21 -0.37
C ILE A 96 -9.80 -15.24 0.14
N CYS A 97 -10.18 -16.08 1.11
CA CYS A 97 -9.35 -17.16 1.61
C CYS A 97 -8.95 -18.15 0.51
N SER A 98 -9.91 -18.58 -0.32
CA SER A 98 -9.66 -19.48 -1.45
C SER A 98 -8.70 -18.86 -2.47
N LYS A 99 -8.88 -17.57 -2.83
CA LYS A 99 -7.92 -16.85 -3.69
C LYS A 99 -6.50 -16.82 -3.10
N ALA A 100 -6.36 -16.66 -1.79
CA ALA A 100 -5.05 -16.70 -1.11
C ALA A 100 -4.42 -18.12 -1.13
N PHE A 101 -5.22 -19.18 -0.96
CA PHE A 101 -4.76 -20.57 -1.12
C PHE A 101 -4.24 -20.84 -2.55
N VAL A 102 -4.97 -20.43 -3.59
CA VAL A 102 -4.54 -20.58 -4.99
C VAL A 102 -3.24 -19.81 -5.26
N LYS A 103 -3.08 -18.61 -4.67
CA LYS A 103 -1.82 -17.86 -4.76
C LYS A 103 -0.67 -18.56 -4.02
N LEU A 104 -0.93 -19.22 -2.88
CA LEU A 104 0.09 -19.98 -2.12
C LEU A 104 0.61 -21.21 -2.87
N GLU A 105 -0.27 -22.04 -3.43
CA GLU A 105 0.13 -23.26 -4.14
C GLU A 105 0.87 -22.97 -5.46
N THR A 106 0.57 -21.84 -6.10
CA THR A 106 1.20 -21.41 -7.37
C THR A 106 2.54 -20.69 -7.19
N LEU A 107 3.02 -20.50 -5.95
CA LEU A 107 4.34 -19.89 -5.72
C LEU A 107 5.48 -20.83 -6.17
N PRO A 108 6.45 -20.35 -6.97
CA PRO A 108 7.57 -21.16 -7.45
C PRO A 108 8.56 -21.55 -6.34
N SER A 109 8.49 -20.90 -5.18
CA SER A 109 9.33 -21.16 -4.00
C SER A 109 8.79 -22.25 -3.06
N VAL A 110 7.64 -22.85 -3.38
CA VAL A 110 6.99 -23.89 -2.58
C VAL A 110 7.39 -25.27 -3.12
N SER A 111 7.67 -26.22 -2.22
CA SER A 111 8.01 -27.61 -2.58
C SER A 111 6.76 -28.39 -3.01
N GLU A 112 6.94 -29.57 -3.63
CA GLU A 112 5.80 -30.46 -3.95
C GLU A 112 5.06 -30.90 -2.68
N ALA A 113 5.81 -31.36 -1.66
CA ALA A 113 5.23 -31.73 -0.37
C ALA A 113 4.46 -30.58 0.32
N ASP A 114 4.96 -29.34 0.24
CA ASP A 114 4.24 -28.18 0.77
C ASP A 114 2.98 -27.86 -0.06
N ARG A 115 3.03 -28.00 -1.40
CA ARG A 115 1.84 -27.84 -2.27
C ARG A 115 0.75 -28.84 -1.90
N ASP A 116 1.09 -30.11 -1.77
CA ASP A 116 0.15 -31.18 -1.41
C ASP A 116 -0.48 -30.92 -0.03
N ALA A 117 0.32 -30.43 0.94
CA ALA A 117 -0.17 -30.05 2.26
C ALA A 117 -1.12 -28.82 2.21
N ILE A 118 -0.79 -27.80 1.41
CA ILE A 118 -1.62 -26.61 1.19
C ILE A 118 -2.96 -26.99 0.54
N GLN A 119 -2.94 -27.85 -0.49
CA GLN A 119 -4.14 -28.36 -1.16
C GLN A 119 -5.01 -29.20 -0.24
N THR A 120 -4.40 -30.12 0.51
CA THR A 120 -5.10 -30.95 1.50
C THR A 120 -5.79 -30.09 2.55
N LEU A 121 -5.12 -29.05 3.05
CA LEU A 121 -5.68 -28.11 4.02
C LEU A 121 -6.84 -27.29 3.41
N ALA A 122 -6.70 -26.81 2.18
CA ALA A 122 -7.75 -26.09 1.48
C ALA A 122 -9.02 -26.95 1.34
N VAL A 123 -8.88 -28.22 0.92
CA VAL A 123 -10.00 -29.17 0.81
C VAL A 123 -10.69 -29.38 2.18
N GLN A 124 -9.92 -29.59 3.26
CA GLN A 124 -10.48 -29.77 4.61
C GLN A 124 -11.28 -28.55 5.11
N ILE A 125 -10.87 -27.34 4.71
CA ILE A 125 -11.57 -26.09 5.04
C ILE A 125 -12.82 -25.92 4.19
N PHE A 126 -12.71 -26.06 2.86
CA PHE A 126 -13.77 -25.68 1.93
C PHE A 126 -14.87 -26.74 1.75
N ILE A 127 -14.64 -28.00 2.12
CA ILE A 127 -15.72 -29.00 2.27
C ILE A 127 -16.76 -28.54 3.31
N LYS A 128 -16.33 -27.84 4.37
CA LYS A 128 -17.20 -27.37 5.46
C LYS A 128 -17.70 -25.94 5.28
N ASN A 129 -17.02 -25.15 4.44
CA ASN A 129 -17.28 -23.73 4.25
C ASN A 129 -17.19 -23.42 2.75
N SER A 130 -18.32 -23.24 2.07
CA SER A 130 -18.31 -22.86 0.65
C SER A 130 -17.45 -21.60 0.44
N PRO A 131 -16.58 -21.55 -0.60
CA PRO A 131 -15.68 -20.42 -0.85
C PRO A 131 -16.44 -19.19 -1.41
N SER A 132 -17.26 -18.59 -0.55
CA SER A 132 -18.06 -17.40 -0.79
C SER A 132 -17.78 -16.36 0.30
N ASP A 133 -17.94 -15.09 -0.03
CA ASP A 133 -17.73 -13.97 0.89
C ASP A 133 -19.08 -13.39 1.34
N PRO A 134 -19.22 -12.95 2.62
CA PRO A 134 -20.47 -12.41 3.13
C PRO A 134 -20.85 -11.05 2.52
N ALA A 135 -19.88 -10.35 1.94
CA ALA A 135 -20.08 -9.12 1.17
C ALA A 135 -18.93 -8.94 0.16
N THR A 136 -19.21 -8.34 -1.00
CA THR A 136 -18.19 -7.98 -1.98
C THR A 136 -17.29 -6.87 -1.43
N LEU A 137 -15.96 -7.07 -1.43
CA LEU A 137 -15.01 -6.02 -1.07
C LEU A 137 -14.99 -4.88 -2.10
N PRO A 138 -14.70 -3.62 -1.69
CA PRO A 138 -14.49 -2.53 -2.63
C PRO A 138 -13.40 -2.84 -3.67
N GLU A 139 -13.62 -2.35 -4.89
CA GLU A 139 -12.79 -2.62 -6.08
C GLU A 139 -11.25 -2.49 -5.86
N PRO A 140 -10.71 -1.50 -5.10
CA PRO A 140 -9.27 -1.39 -4.87
C PRO A 140 -8.65 -2.62 -4.21
N TYR A 141 -9.36 -3.28 -3.28
CA TYR A 141 -8.87 -4.48 -2.61
C TYR A 141 -8.85 -5.68 -3.57
N ILE A 142 -9.90 -5.85 -4.37
CA ILE A 142 -10.00 -6.93 -5.36
C ILE A 142 -8.86 -6.81 -6.39
N LYS A 143 -8.65 -5.61 -6.95
CA LYS A 143 -7.55 -5.36 -7.90
C LYS A 143 -6.16 -5.56 -7.30
N CYS A 144 -5.98 -5.26 -6.01
CA CYS A 144 -4.71 -5.51 -5.33
C CYS A 144 -4.45 -7.01 -5.14
N LEU A 145 -5.46 -7.77 -4.71
CA LEU A 145 -5.37 -9.22 -4.50
C LEU A 145 -5.13 -9.99 -5.80
N GLU A 146 -5.84 -9.65 -6.86
CA GLU A 146 -5.82 -10.44 -8.10
C GLU A 146 -4.57 -10.17 -8.94
N VAL A 147 -4.23 -8.89 -9.12
CA VAL A 147 -3.19 -8.42 -10.06
C VAL A 147 -2.12 -7.53 -9.43
N GLY A 148 -2.01 -7.49 -8.09
CA GLY A 148 -0.99 -6.71 -7.38
C GLY A 148 -1.12 -5.18 -7.53
N ARG A 149 -2.26 -4.68 -8.03
CA ARG A 149 -2.40 -3.27 -8.39
C ARG A 149 -2.45 -2.38 -7.13
N SER A 150 -1.49 -1.47 -7.06
CA SER A 150 -1.39 -0.53 -5.95
C SER A 150 -2.59 0.42 -5.81
N TYR A 151 -2.97 0.67 -4.56
CA TYR A 151 -3.97 1.66 -4.16
C TYR A 151 -3.46 2.54 -3.00
N LYS A 152 -4.04 3.74 -2.84
CA LYS A 152 -3.74 4.63 -1.70
C LYS A 152 -4.28 4.00 -0.41
N ALA A 153 -3.43 3.71 0.55
CA ALA A 153 -3.83 3.15 1.84
C ALA A 153 -3.48 4.11 2.99
N CYS A 154 -4.29 4.09 4.04
CA CYS A 154 -4.06 4.80 5.28
C CYS A 154 -2.92 4.12 6.06
N VAL A 155 -1.87 4.86 6.38
CA VAL A 155 -0.76 4.35 7.21
C VAL A 155 -1.22 3.94 8.61
N ILE A 156 -2.24 4.59 9.18
CA ILE A 156 -2.73 4.29 10.53
C ILE A 156 -3.51 2.97 10.56
N SER A 157 -4.43 2.75 9.60
CA SER A 157 -5.41 1.67 9.67
C SER A 157 -5.35 0.65 8.53
N GLY A 158 -4.48 0.83 7.52
CA GLY A 158 -4.34 -0.04 6.34
C GLY A 158 -5.49 0.06 5.32
N ARG A 159 -6.59 0.74 5.68
CA ARG A 159 -7.77 0.96 4.86
C ARG A 159 -7.44 1.69 3.57
N ALA A 160 -8.06 1.27 2.46
CA ALA A 160 -8.06 2.00 1.20
C ALA A 160 -8.66 3.40 1.39
N ILE A 161 -7.97 4.40 0.85
CA ILE A 161 -8.41 5.80 0.78
C ILE A 161 -9.06 6.00 -0.58
N GLN A 162 -10.38 6.21 -0.57
CA GLN A 162 -11.18 6.50 -1.75
C GLN A 162 -11.43 8.02 -1.79
N GLU A 163 -12.64 8.45 -1.41
CA GLU A 163 -13.06 9.86 -1.43
C GLU A 163 -12.95 10.55 -0.06
N SER A 164 -12.58 9.81 0.98
CA SER A 164 -12.42 10.33 2.34
C SER A 164 -11.27 11.34 2.45
N PRO A 165 -11.44 12.44 3.23
CA PRO A 165 -10.37 13.38 3.53
C PRO A 165 -9.11 12.69 4.07
N SER A 166 -7.94 13.13 3.61
CA SER A 166 -6.68 12.47 3.94
C SER A 166 -5.48 13.42 3.94
N HIS A 167 -4.72 13.35 5.03
CA HIS A 167 -3.48 14.08 5.23
C HIS A 167 -2.30 13.32 4.60
N MET A 168 -1.52 14.00 3.76
CA MET A 168 -0.25 13.46 3.24
C MET A 168 0.94 13.94 4.07
N CYS A 169 1.66 13.00 4.70
CA CYS A 169 2.90 13.31 5.40
C CYS A 169 3.92 13.94 4.45
N LYS A 170 4.51 15.07 4.83
CA LYS A 170 5.43 15.83 3.95
C LYS A 170 6.77 15.12 3.71
N THR A 171 7.21 14.26 4.63
CA THR A 171 8.48 13.50 4.51
C THR A 171 8.34 12.26 3.63
N CYS A 172 7.55 11.27 4.04
CA CYS A 172 7.43 9.99 3.34
C CYS A 172 6.36 9.98 2.24
N ARG A 173 5.55 11.05 2.10
CA ARG A 173 4.46 11.20 1.12
C ARG A 173 3.34 10.16 1.18
N HIS A 174 3.30 9.35 2.25
CA HIS A 174 2.21 8.44 2.53
C HIS A 174 1.02 9.17 3.17
N LEU A 175 -0.15 8.56 3.07
CA LEU A 175 -1.44 9.16 3.44
C LEU A 175 -1.97 8.59 4.75
N MET A 176 -2.67 9.42 5.51
CA MET A 176 -3.49 9.04 6.66
C MET A 176 -4.90 9.59 6.46
N LEU A 177 -5.92 8.84 6.85
CA LEU A 177 -7.30 9.33 6.89
C LEU A 177 -7.44 10.35 8.03
N GLU A 178 -8.10 11.48 7.78
CA GLU A 178 -8.17 12.58 8.75
C GLU A 178 -8.92 12.18 10.03
N HIS A 179 -10.04 11.46 9.92
CA HIS A 179 -10.79 10.96 11.09
C HIS A 179 -10.00 9.99 11.98
N GLU A 180 -8.89 9.41 11.50
CA GLU A 180 -7.99 8.58 12.33
C GLU A 180 -7.00 9.47 13.13
N LEU A 181 -6.65 10.64 12.60
CA LEU A 181 -5.76 11.65 13.21
C LEU A 181 -6.48 12.47 14.29
N ASP A 182 -7.73 12.85 14.02
CA ASP A 182 -8.55 13.76 14.86
C ASP A 182 -8.74 13.27 16.30
N ASN A 183 -8.48 11.98 16.56
CA ASN A 183 -8.47 11.38 17.90
C ASN A 183 -7.33 11.87 18.82
N GLY A 184 -6.53 12.85 18.42
CA GLY A 184 -5.45 13.48 19.23
C GLY A 184 -4.24 12.58 19.52
N LYS A 185 -4.24 11.34 19.05
CA LYS A 185 -3.20 10.32 19.34
C LYS A 185 -1.93 10.47 18.49
N TRP A 186 -1.98 11.24 17.39
CA TRP A 186 -0.94 11.23 16.35
C TRP A 186 -0.27 12.59 16.17
N VAL A 187 0.86 12.77 16.86
CA VAL A 187 1.77 13.93 16.67
C VAL A 187 2.86 13.65 15.62
N HIS A 188 3.14 12.37 15.35
CA HIS A 188 4.19 11.91 14.43
C HIS A 188 3.61 10.94 13.41
N CYS A 189 4.17 10.91 12.20
CA CYS A 189 3.77 9.97 11.16
C CYS A 189 4.06 8.52 11.61
N PRO A 190 3.10 7.59 11.55
CA PRO A 190 3.33 6.22 12.04
C PRO A 190 4.39 5.44 11.23
N LEU A 191 4.64 5.83 9.97
CA LEU A 191 5.61 5.18 9.08
C LEU A 191 7.03 5.75 9.18
N CYS A 192 7.17 7.07 9.32
CA CYS A 192 8.47 7.75 9.22
C CYS A 192 8.85 8.59 10.43
N HIS A 193 8.00 8.60 11.47
CA HIS A 193 8.16 9.31 12.74
C HIS A 193 8.42 10.82 12.64
N SER A 194 8.36 11.42 11.43
CA SER A 194 8.43 12.87 11.25
C SER A 194 7.22 13.55 11.90
N PRO A 195 7.39 14.75 12.51
CA PRO A 195 6.29 15.53 13.05
C PRO A 195 5.20 15.80 12.01
N LEU A 196 3.94 15.68 12.44
CA LEU A 196 2.78 16.01 11.61
C LEU A 196 2.45 17.48 11.79
N ILE A 197 2.67 18.27 10.74
CA ILE A 197 2.15 19.64 10.66
C ILE A 197 0.66 19.53 10.31
N LEU A 198 -0.14 19.17 11.30
CA LEU A 198 -1.60 19.26 11.25
C LEU A 198 -1.94 20.75 11.30
N SER A 199 -2.05 21.38 10.11
CA SER A 199 -2.64 22.71 9.98
C SER A 199 -4.04 22.64 10.59
N SER A 200 -4.22 23.31 11.73
CA SER A 200 -5.36 23.19 12.64
C SER A 200 -6.65 22.81 11.91
N LEU A 201 -7.08 21.55 12.05
CA LEU A 201 -8.50 21.25 11.89
C LEU A 201 -9.25 22.19 12.85
N GLY A 202 -10.28 22.83 12.31
CA GLY A 202 -10.96 23.94 12.99
C GLY A 202 -11.43 23.54 14.39
N LYS A 203 -11.42 24.53 15.30
CA LYS A 203 -12.15 24.46 16.56
C LYS A 203 -13.65 24.24 16.31
#